data_AF-A0A6P6SWX4-F1
#
_entry.id   AF-A0A6P6SWX4-F1
#
_cell.length_a   1.000
_cell.length_b   1.000
_cell.length_c   1.000
_cell.angle_alpha   90.00
_cell.angle_beta   90.00
_cell.angle_gamma   90.00
#
_symmetry.space_group_name_H-M   'P 1'
#
loop_
_entity.id
_entity.type
_entity.pdbx_description
1 polymer ?
#
loop_
_entity_poly.entity_id
_entity_poly.type
_entity_poly.pdbx_seq_one_letter_code
_entity_poly.pdbx_strand_id
1 'polypeptide(L)'
;MPSNPPKSSLLLHRINTHTTATDTTCKQSQQQQQTPPSPSATAISPCPSQVPDSVVRYHTHAVGPNQCCSTVIQEISAPLSTVWSVARRFDSPQAYKHFVKSCHVIHGDGNVGTLRQVHVISGLPAANSTERLEILDDDRHVISFSVVGGDHRLSNCRSVTTLHHSPRGEGAVAVESYTFR
;
A
#
# COMPACT_ATOMS: atom_id res chain seq x y z
N MET A 1 6.88 -52.43 -6.39
CA MET A 1 7.65 -51.19 -6.17
C MET A 1 6.89 -50.05 -6.83
N PRO A 2 6.43 -49.01 -6.12
CA PRO A 2 5.74 -47.89 -6.75
C PRO A 2 6.74 -46.83 -7.21
N SER A 3 6.55 -46.39 -8.46
CA SER A 3 7.39 -45.43 -9.19
C SER A 3 7.17 -43.98 -8.73
N ASN A 4 8.26 -43.23 -8.56
CA ASN A 4 8.26 -41.79 -8.27
C ASN A 4 7.90 -40.96 -9.52
N PRO A 5 7.10 -39.89 -9.40
CA PRO A 5 6.95 -38.90 -10.48
C PRO A 5 8.07 -37.84 -10.46
N PRO A 6 8.41 -37.24 -11.61
CA PRO A 6 9.49 -36.27 -11.73
C PRO A 6 9.09 -34.86 -11.24
N LYS A 7 10.05 -34.15 -10.63
CA LYS A 7 9.93 -32.75 -10.20
C LYS A 7 9.83 -31.83 -11.43
N SER A 8 8.78 -31.02 -11.51
CA SER A 8 8.66 -29.95 -12.50
C SER A 8 9.32 -28.67 -11.96
N SER A 9 10.36 -28.17 -12.65
CA SER A 9 10.90 -26.83 -12.43
C SER A 9 10.25 -25.87 -13.42
N LEU A 10 9.58 -24.83 -12.92
CA LEU A 10 9.02 -23.78 -13.76
C LEU A 10 10.03 -22.65 -13.88
N LEU A 11 10.70 -22.59 -15.03
CA LEU A 11 11.48 -21.45 -15.50
C LEU A 11 10.52 -20.39 -16.07
N LEU A 12 10.35 -19.26 -15.39
CA LEU A 12 9.61 -18.13 -15.93
C LEU A 12 10.48 -17.39 -16.94
N HIS A 13 10.10 -17.52 -18.21
CA HIS A 13 10.65 -16.79 -19.35
C HIS A 13 10.29 -15.30 -19.25
N ARG A 14 11.31 -14.44 -19.30
CA ARG A 14 11.19 -12.98 -19.35
C ARG A 14 10.88 -12.56 -20.79
N ILE A 15 9.73 -11.95 -21.01
CA ILE A 15 9.39 -11.32 -22.30
C ILE A 15 10.00 -9.91 -22.32
N ASN A 16 10.90 -9.67 -23.28
CA ASN A 16 11.43 -8.36 -23.64
C ASN A 16 10.49 -7.70 -24.65
N THR A 17 10.07 -6.46 -24.39
CA THR A 17 9.57 -5.54 -25.42
C THR A 17 10.61 -4.46 -25.67
N HIS A 18 11.20 -4.50 -26.86
CA HIS A 18 12.11 -3.49 -27.41
C HIS A 18 11.41 -2.14 -27.56
N THR A 19 12.08 -1.02 -27.26
CA THR A 19 12.09 0.20 -28.09
C THR A 19 13.32 1.05 -27.76
N THR A 20 14.23 1.07 -28.74
CA THR A 20 15.17 2.09 -29.23
C THR A 20 16.00 2.95 -28.26
N ALA A 21 17.31 2.81 -28.42
CA ALA A 21 18.39 3.60 -27.86
C ALA A 21 18.54 4.99 -28.51
N THR A 22 19.02 5.94 -27.72
CA THR A 22 19.95 6.98 -28.19
C THR A 22 21.12 7.09 -27.21
N ASP A 23 22.31 6.83 -27.75
CA ASP A 23 23.61 6.93 -27.09
C ASP A 23 23.97 8.36 -26.72
N THR A 24 24.57 8.57 -25.55
CA THR A 24 25.79 9.39 -25.46
C THR A 24 26.67 8.91 -24.30
N THR A 25 27.88 8.47 -24.65
CA THR A 25 28.97 8.05 -23.77
C THR A 25 29.82 9.26 -23.37
N CYS A 26 30.27 9.38 -22.11
CA CYS A 26 31.68 9.70 -21.81
C CYS A 26 32.12 9.45 -20.34
N LYS A 27 32.98 8.43 -20.19
CA LYS A 27 34.18 8.24 -19.35
C LYS A 27 34.51 9.11 -18.11
N GLN A 28 34.67 8.38 -17.01
CA GLN A 28 35.84 8.25 -16.10
C GLN A 28 36.20 9.32 -15.04
N SER A 29 36.13 8.84 -13.78
CA SER A 29 37.08 8.97 -12.66
C SER A 29 37.27 10.31 -11.92
N GLN A 30 36.97 10.30 -10.61
CA GLN A 30 37.96 10.49 -9.54
C GLN A 30 37.42 10.00 -8.18
N GLN A 31 38.26 9.26 -7.46
CA GLN A 31 38.06 8.79 -6.09
C GLN A 31 38.16 9.95 -5.10
N GLN A 32 37.28 9.99 -4.10
CA GLN A 32 37.62 10.52 -2.78
C GLN A 32 36.72 9.89 -1.70
N GLN A 33 37.29 9.83 -0.50
CA GLN A 33 37.13 8.80 0.52
C GLN A 33 36.12 9.19 1.63
N GLN A 34 35.63 8.16 2.34
CA GLN A 34 35.15 8.14 3.74
C GLN A 34 33.70 8.55 4.08
N THR A 35 32.88 7.57 4.48
CA THR A 35 32.45 7.23 5.88
C THR A 35 31.27 6.25 5.81
N PRO A 36 31.07 5.34 6.80
CA PRO A 36 29.95 4.41 6.75
C PRO A 36 28.63 5.17 6.92
N PRO A 37 27.62 4.98 6.06
CA PRO A 37 26.33 5.61 6.29
C PRO A 37 25.69 4.99 7.53
N SER A 38 25.42 5.84 8.52
CA SER A 38 24.39 5.55 9.52
C SER A 38 23.10 5.12 8.80
N PRO A 39 22.26 4.25 9.40
CA PRO A 39 21.01 3.83 8.80
C PRO A 39 19.99 4.98 8.88
N SER A 40 20.20 6.01 8.06
CA SER A 40 19.29 7.13 7.92
C SER A 40 18.09 6.65 7.13
N ALA A 41 16.91 6.70 7.75
CA ALA A 41 15.66 6.39 7.09
C ALA A 41 15.47 7.31 5.87
N THR A 42 15.24 6.72 4.70
CA THR A 42 14.99 7.50 3.48
C THR A 42 13.50 7.80 3.38
N ALA A 43 13.14 9.08 3.27
CA ALA A 43 11.76 9.48 3.03
C ALA A 43 11.37 9.13 1.59
N ILE A 44 10.42 8.21 1.41
CA ILE A 44 9.87 7.89 0.09
C ILE A 44 8.65 8.77 -0.13
N SER A 45 8.74 9.68 -1.09
CA SER A 45 7.63 10.55 -1.52
C SER A 45 6.93 9.95 -2.75
N PRO A 46 5.59 10.01 -2.84
CA PRO A 46 4.88 9.81 -4.10
C PRO A 46 5.37 10.81 -5.17
N CYS A 47 5.21 10.46 -6.44
CA CYS A 47 5.57 11.32 -7.57
C CYS A 47 4.80 12.67 -7.45
N PRO A 48 5.48 13.84 -7.42
CA PRO A 48 4.86 15.14 -7.10
C PRO A 48 3.81 15.63 -8.10
N SER A 49 3.77 15.07 -9.32
CA SER A 49 3.02 15.66 -10.44
C SER A 49 1.50 15.44 -10.40
N GLN A 50 0.96 14.72 -9.41
CA GLN A 50 -0.46 14.33 -9.41
C GLN A 50 -1.23 14.57 -8.11
N VAL A 51 -0.58 15.08 -7.05
CA VAL A 51 -1.22 15.17 -5.73
C VAL A 51 -0.78 16.44 -4.98
N PRO A 52 -1.69 17.22 -4.37
CA PRO A 52 -1.33 18.42 -3.61
C PRO A 52 -0.35 18.15 -2.45
N ASP A 53 0.47 19.14 -2.08
CA ASP A 53 1.44 19.05 -0.97
C ASP A 53 0.81 18.66 0.38
N SER A 54 -0.46 19.04 0.58
CA SER A 54 -1.24 18.66 1.77
C SER A 54 -1.49 17.15 1.89
N VAL A 55 -1.27 16.39 0.81
CA VAL A 55 -1.42 14.94 0.74
C VAL A 55 -0.09 14.25 0.97
N VAL A 56 1.00 14.85 0.47
CA VAL A 56 2.36 14.33 0.61
C VAL A 56 2.66 14.00 2.08
N ARG A 57 2.31 14.88 3.03
CA ARG A 57 2.49 14.65 4.48
C ARG A 57 1.89 13.34 5.03
N TYR A 58 0.81 12.82 4.45
CA TYR A 58 0.17 11.58 4.92
C TYR A 58 0.80 10.33 4.31
N HIS A 59 1.47 10.48 3.17
CA HIS A 59 2.03 9.38 2.40
C HIS A 59 3.57 9.43 2.32
N THR A 60 4.21 10.45 2.89
CA THR A 60 5.65 10.47 3.17
C THR A 60 5.91 9.63 4.41
N HIS A 61 6.54 8.49 4.20
CA HIS A 61 6.92 7.59 5.27
C HIS A 61 8.45 7.55 5.37
N ALA A 62 8.98 7.67 6.58
CA ALA A 62 10.38 7.40 6.85
C ALA A 62 10.59 5.89 6.79
N VAL A 63 11.26 5.41 5.75
CA VAL A 63 11.47 3.98 5.52
C VAL A 63 12.84 3.60 6.08
N GLY A 64 12.84 2.79 7.15
CA GLY A 64 14.06 2.25 7.74
C GLY A 64 14.68 1.11 6.92
N PRO A 65 15.86 0.60 7.30
CA PRO A 65 16.42 -0.62 6.70
C PRO A 65 15.41 -1.78 6.79
N ASN A 66 15.22 -2.52 5.69
CA ASN A 66 14.22 -3.59 5.57
C ASN A 66 12.76 -3.13 5.69
N GLN A 67 12.45 -1.89 5.30
CA GLN A 67 11.08 -1.45 5.08
C GLN A 67 10.88 -1.09 3.62
N CYS A 68 9.64 -1.25 3.16
CA CYS A 68 9.19 -0.86 1.84
C CYS A 68 7.98 0.07 1.96
N CYS A 69 7.84 0.97 0.98
CA CYS A 69 6.67 1.80 0.82
C CYS A 69 6.12 1.61 -0.61
N SER A 70 4.81 1.54 -0.74
CA SER A 70 4.12 1.58 -2.03
C SER A 70 3.01 2.61 -1.96
N THR A 71 2.77 3.34 -3.05
CA THR A 71 1.67 4.30 -3.15
C THR A 71 0.94 4.11 -4.47
N VAL A 72 -0.39 4.15 -4.42
CA VAL A 72 -1.30 4.08 -5.57
C VAL A 72 -2.16 5.33 -5.57
N ILE A 73 -2.35 5.90 -6.77
CA ILE A 73 -3.22 7.05 -7.01
C ILE A 73 -4.30 6.61 -8.00
N GLN A 74 -5.56 6.88 -7.70
CA GLN A 74 -6.69 6.51 -8.52
C GLN A 74 -7.68 7.67 -8.68
N GLU A 75 -7.95 8.05 -9.93
CA GLU A 75 -9.06 8.96 -10.27
C GLU A 75 -10.40 8.20 -10.25
N ILE A 76 -11.42 8.79 -9.66
CA ILE A 76 -12.75 8.22 -9.50
C ILE A 76 -13.79 9.23 -10.01
N SER A 77 -14.59 8.82 -10.99
CA SER A 77 -15.67 9.64 -11.58
C SER A 77 -16.93 9.62 -10.70
N ALA A 78 -16.80 10.03 -9.45
CA ALA A 78 -17.90 10.19 -8.50
C ALA A 78 -17.60 11.31 -7.49
N PRO A 79 -18.64 11.95 -6.90
CA PRO A 79 -18.45 12.98 -5.88
C PRO A 79 -17.64 12.49 -4.68
N LEU A 80 -16.78 13.36 -4.13
CA LEU A 80 -15.92 13.05 -2.98
C LEU A 80 -16.68 12.45 -1.79
N SER A 81 -17.83 13.04 -1.45
CA SER A 81 -18.69 12.58 -0.36
C SER A 81 -19.18 11.14 -0.57
N THR A 82 -19.56 10.79 -1.80
CA THR A 82 -19.98 9.45 -2.18
C THR A 82 -18.83 8.45 -2.02
N VAL A 83 -17.65 8.79 -2.55
CA VAL A 83 -16.47 7.91 -2.43
C VAL A 83 -16.08 7.73 -0.97
N TRP A 84 -16.09 8.81 -0.18
CA TRP A 84 -15.77 8.77 1.24
C TRP A 84 -16.75 7.92 2.05
N SER A 85 -18.05 8.01 1.75
CA SER A 85 -19.07 7.20 2.41
C SER A 85 -18.80 5.69 2.31
N VAL A 86 -18.09 5.25 1.27
CA VAL A 86 -17.65 3.87 1.07
C VAL A 86 -16.27 3.64 1.71
N ALA A 87 -15.29 4.49 1.41
CA ALA A 87 -13.91 4.32 1.84
C ALA A 87 -13.74 4.37 3.37
N ARG A 88 -14.57 5.15 4.07
CA ARG A 88 -14.54 5.30 5.54
C ARG A 88 -15.06 4.08 6.30
N ARG A 89 -15.69 3.12 5.61
CA ARG A 89 -16.30 1.93 6.22
C ARG A 89 -15.25 0.91 6.62
N PHE A 90 -14.64 1.13 7.77
CA PHE A 90 -13.65 0.22 8.35
C PHE A 90 -14.21 -1.20 8.57
N ASP A 91 -15.51 -1.33 8.85
CA ASP A 91 -16.21 -2.60 9.04
C ASP A 91 -16.42 -3.41 7.75
N SER A 92 -16.43 -2.76 6.59
CA SER A 92 -16.86 -3.36 5.32
C SER A 92 -15.88 -3.15 4.15
N PRO A 93 -14.60 -3.53 4.29
CA PRO A 93 -13.60 -3.40 3.22
C PRO A 93 -13.95 -4.18 1.96
N GLN A 94 -14.74 -5.26 2.06
CA GLN A 94 -15.19 -6.07 0.91
C GLN A 94 -16.00 -5.28 -0.13
N ALA A 95 -16.52 -4.11 0.24
CA ALA A 95 -17.24 -3.25 -0.69
C ALA A 95 -16.33 -2.64 -1.78
N TYR A 96 -15.02 -2.55 -1.53
CA TYR A 96 -14.08 -1.88 -2.44
C TYR A 96 -12.69 -2.53 -2.54
N LYS A 97 -12.31 -3.43 -1.61
CA LYS A 97 -11.04 -4.17 -1.66
C LYS A 97 -11.27 -5.57 -2.24
N HIS A 98 -10.41 -5.94 -3.19
CA HIS A 98 -10.38 -7.28 -3.75
C HIS A 98 -9.84 -8.31 -2.73
N PHE A 99 -10.16 -9.58 -2.97
CA PHE A 99 -9.70 -10.72 -2.17
C PHE A 99 -10.11 -10.72 -0.70
N VAL A 100 -11.10 -9.92 -0.29
CA VAL A 100 -11.73 -10.03 1.03
C VAL A 100 -12.90 -11.01 0.97
N LYS A 101 -12.82 -12.10 1.72
CA LYS A 101 -13.90 -13.08 1.89
C LYS A 101 -14.95 -12.59 2.89
N SER A 102 -14.49 -12.12 4.05
CA SER A 102 -15.35 -11.53 5.09
C SER A 102 -14.56 -10.57 5.97
N CYS A 103 -15.28 -9.70 6.66
CA CYS A 103 -14.73 -8.78 7.65
C CYS A 103 -15.67 -8.71 8.85
N HIS A 104 -15.12 -8.77 10.05
CA HIS A 104 -15.87 -8.68 11.30
C HIS A 104 -15.17 -7.70 12.24
N VAL A 105 -15.93 -6.77 12.82
CA VAL A 105 -15.42 -5.97 13.95
C VAL A 105 -15.39 -6.89 15.17
N ILE A 106 -14.21 -7.05 15.76
CA ILE A 106 -13.98 -7.97 16.89
C ILE A 106 -13.83 -7.22 18.22
N HIS A 107 -13.55 -5.90 18.17
CA HIS A 107 -13.45 -5.05 19.34
C HIS A 107 -13.62 -3.58 18.95
N GLY A 108 -14.33 -2.79 19.76
CA GLY A 108 -14.57 -1.36 19.53
C GLY A 108 -15.94 -1.06 18.94
N ASP A 109 -16.15 0.22 18.65
CA ASP A 109 -17.44 0.83 18.29
C ASP A 109 -17.45 1.46 16.88
N GLY A 110 -16.38 1.25 16.11
CA GLY A 110 -16.19 1.86 14.80
C GLY A 110 -15.32 3.12 14.82
N ASN A 111 -14.93 3.62 15.99
CA ASN A 111 -14.00 4.75 16.14
C ASN A 111 -12.54 4.29 16.20
N VAL A 112 -11.61 5.25 16.21
CA VAL A 112 -10.16 5.01 16.32
C VAL A 112 -9.87 4.06 17.50
N GLY A 113 -9.04 3.04 17.24
CA GLY A 113 -8.76 1.95 18.17
C GLY A 113 -9.61 0.68 17.95
N THR A 114 -10.68 0.77 17.15
CA THR A 114 -11.49 -0.40 16.74
C THR A 114 -10.63 -1.42 16.01
N LEU A 115 -10.86 -2.70 16.31
CA LEU A 115 -10.22 -3.85 15.67
C LEU A 115 -11.20 -4.57 14.76
N ARG A 116 -10.73 -4.90 13.55
CA ARG A 116 -11.42 -5.80 12.63
C ARG A 116 -10.58 -7.04 12.35
N GLN A 117 -11.24 -8.16 12.10
CA GLN A 117 -10.65 -9.36 11.55
C GLN A 117 -11.10 -9.53 10.10
N VAL A 118 -10.14 -9.46 9.19
CA VAL A 118 -10.36 -9.62 7.74
C VAL A 118 -9.95 -11.03 7.35
N HIS A 119 -10.84 -11.77 6.69
CA HIS A 119 -10.52 -13.04 6.07
C HIS A 119 -10.28 -12.84 4.58
N VAL A 120 -9.16 -13.30 4.06
CA VAL A 120 -8.77 -13.15 2.65
C VAL A 120 -8.99 -14.42 1.82
N ILE A 121 -9.19 -14.26 0.53
CA ILE A 121 -9.28 -15.35 -0.45
C ILE A 121 -7.86 -15.63 -0.97
N SER A 122 -7.08 -16.43 -0.24
CA SER A 122 -5.67 -16.70 -0.58
C SER A 122 -5.39 -18.10 -1.16
N GLY A 123 -6.37 -19.02 -1.11
CA GLY A 123 -6.15 -20.43 -1.48
C GLY A 123 -5.18 -21.18 -0.57
N LEU A 124 -4.70 -20.56 0.52
CA LEU A 124 -3.77 -21.10 1.49
C LEU A 124 -4.42 -21.18 2.88
N PRO A 125 -3.95 -22.07 3.79
CA PRO A 125 -4.58 -22.31 5.10
C PRO A 125 -4.59 -21.09 6.05
N ALA A 126 -3.74 -20.10 5.76
CA ALA A 126 -3.49 -18.94 6.61
C ALA A 126 -4.05 -17.69 5.91
N ALA A 127 -5.17 -17.19 6.43
CA ALA A 127 -6.03 -16.28 5.68
C ALA A 127 -6.73 -15.21 6.53
N ASN A 128 -6.25 -14.91 7.73
CA ASN A 128 -6.80 -13.79 8.52
C ASN A 128 -5.76 -12.70 8.79
N SER A 129 -6.24 -11.46 8.86
CA SER A 129 -5.52 -10.25 9.25
C SER A 129 -6.31 -9.58 10.38
N THR A 130 -5.65 -9.28 11.50
CA THR A 130 -6.24 -8.45 12.55
C THR A 130 -5.71 -7.04 12.40
N GLU A 131 -6.63 -6.10 12.20
CA GLU A 131 -6.32 -4.73 11.81
C GLU A 131 -6.93 -3.75 12.79
N ARG A 132 -6.18 -2.71 13.15
CA ARG A 132 -6.60 -1.64 14.04
C ARG A 132 -6.79 -0.35 13.26
N LEU A 133 -7.92 0.32 13.47
CA LEU A 133 -8.18 1.66 12.96
C LEU A 133 -7.31 2.68 13.70
N GLU A 134 -6.41 3.36 12.98
CA GLU A 134 -5.47 4.33 13.54
C GLU A 134 -5.94 5.77 13.36
N ILE A 135 -6.58 6.06 12.22
CA ILE A 135 -7.08 7.39 11.87
C ILE A 135 -8.44 7.22 11.21
N LEU A 136 -9.40 8.02 11.62
CA LEU A 136 -10.65 8.26 10.91
C LEU A 136 -10.98 9.75 11.07
N ASP A 137 -10.80 10.50 9.99
CA ASP A 137 -10.99 11.94 9.96
C ASP A 137 -11.96 12.28 8.82
N ASP A 138 -13.20 12.57 9.19
CA ASP A 138 -14.27 12.85 8.24
C ASP A 138 -14.13 14.21 7.56
N ASP A 139 -13.56 15.21 8.26
CA ASP A 139 -13.38 16.55 7.71
C ASP A 139 -12.28 16.55 6.62
N ARG A 140 -11.18 15.84 6.90
CA ARG A 140 -10.02 15.76 5.99
C ARG A 140 -10.04 14.54 5.09
N HIS A 141 -11.05 13.68 5.20
CA HIS A 141 -11.22 12.46 4.39
C HIS A 141 -9.98 11.54 4.46
N VAL A 142 -9.51 11.27 5.68
CA VAL A 142 -8.32 10.44 5.96
C VAL A 142 -8.71 9.22 6.77
N ILE A 143 -8.34 8.03 6.28
CA ILE A 143 -8.46 6.77 7.03
C ILE A 143 -7.11 6.06 7.04
N SER A 144 -6.75 5.46 8.18
CA SER A 144 -5.53 4.66 8.30
C SER A 144 -5.79 3.47 9.19
N PHE A 145 -5.19 2.33 8.85
CA PHE A 145 -5.17 1.17 9.72
C PHE A 145 -3.78 0.54 9.77
N SER A 146 -3.52 -0.19 10.84
CA SER A 146 -2.32 -1.01 10.97
C SER A 146 -2.68 -2.48 11.18
N VAL A 147 -1.84 -3.36 10.67
CA VAL A 147 -1.95 -4.80 10.88
C VAL A 147 -1.26 -5.15 12.19
N VAL A 148 -2.04 -5.57 13.18
CA VAL A 148 -1.59 -5.86 14.55
C VAL A 148 -1.47 -7.35 14.85
N GLY A 149 -1.95 -8.22 13.94
CA GLY A 149 -1.84 -9.67 14.07
C GLY A 149 -2.42 -10.40 12.87
N GLY A 150 -2.47 -11.72 12.95
CA GLY A 150 -3.03 -12.60 11.92
C GLY A 150 -2.04 -13.62 11.38
N ASP A 151 -2.52 -14.46 10.47
CA ASP A 151 -1.78 -15.62 9.96
C ASP A 151 -0.91 -15.25 8.75
N HIS A 152 -0.13 -14.19 8.85
CA HIS A 152 0.79 -13.75 7.79
C HIS A 152 1.99 -12.98 8.36
N ARG A 153 3.05 -12.84 7.55
CA ARG A 153 4.28 -12.13 7.94
C ARG A 153 4.18 -10.59 7.86
N LEU A 154 3.03 -10.04 7.48
CA LEU A 154 2.80 -8.59 7.30
C LEU A 154 2.63 -7.81 8.62
N SER A 155 3.27 -8.27 9.70
CA SER A 155 3.24 -7.58 10.99
C SER A 155 3.76 -6.14 10.85
N ASN A 156 3.06 -5.17 11.45
CA ASN A 156 3.38 -3.74 11.35
C ASN A 156 3.20 -3.14 9.95
N CYS A 157 2.43 -3.79 9.07
CA CYS A 157 1.97 -3.14 7.85
C CYS A 157 1.01 -2.00 8.22
N ARG A 158 1.25 -0.80 7.70
CA ARG A 158 0.35 0.35 7.89
C ARG A 158 -0.13 0.86 6.55
N SER A 159 -1.43 1.04 6.44
CA SER A 159 -2.09 1.66 5.30
C SER A 159 -2.60 3.05 5.68
N VAL A 160 -2.47 4.00 4.75
CA VAL A 160 -3.09 5.33 4.83
C VAL A 160 -3.82 5.58 3.51
N THR A 161 -5.08 5.94 3.57
CA THR A 161 -5.88 6.38 2.43
C THR A 161 -6.34 7.80 2.66
N THR A 162 -6.15 8.66 1.68
CA THR A 162 -6.71 10.02 1.65
C THR A 162 -7.53 10.21 0.38
N LEU A 163 -8.63 10.96 0.48
CA LEU A 163 -9.43 11.34 -0.68
C LEU A 163 -9.41 12.86 -0.87
N HIS A 164 -9.35 13.27 -2.13
CA HIS A 164 -9.29 14.68 -2.54
C HIS A 164 -10.28 14.95 -3.66
N HIS A 165 -10.68 16.21 -3.82
CA HIS A 165 -11.38 16.64 -5.03
C HIS A 165 -10.48 16.45 -6.25
N SER A 166 -11.04 15.98 -7.35
CA SER A 166 -10.32 15.88 -8.61
C SER A 166 -10.02 17.27 -9.17
N PRO A 167 -8.79 17.55 -9.63
CA PRO A 167 -8.49 18.81 -10.31
C PRO A 167 -9.18 18.93 -11.67
N ARG A 168 -9.78 17.84 -12.18
CA ARG A 168 -10.41 17.76 -13.51
C ARG A 168 -11.93 17.96 -13.49
N GLY A 169 -12.56 18.16 -12.32
CA GLY A 169 -14.01 18.35 -12.20
C GLY A 169 -14.61 17.68 -10.97
N GLU A 170 -15.89 17.30 -11.05
CA GLU A 170 -16.70 16.78 -9.91
C GLU A 170 -16.33 15.36 -9.41
N GLY A 171 -15.15 14.85 -9.80
CA GLY A 171 -14.65 13.55 -9.35
C GLY A 171 -13.85 13.61 -8.05
N ALA A 172 -13.34 12.46 -7.63
CA ALA A 172 -12.42 12.33 -6.51
C ALA A 172 -11.08 11.70 -6.94
N VAL A 173 -10.03 11.97 -6.18
CA VAL A 173 -8.74 11.29 -6.30
C VAL A 173 -8.47 10.57 -4.99
N ALA A 174 -8.32 9.25 -5.05
CA ALA A 174 -7.90 8.44 -3.93
C ALA A 174 -6.39 8.22 -3.98
N VAL A 175 -5.73 8.45 -2.86
CA VAL A 175 -4.31 8.12 -2.68
C VAL A 175 -4.22 7.14 -1.54
N GLU A 176 -3.70 5.94 -1.81
CA GLU A 176 -3.47 4.92 -0.81
C GLU A 176 -1.99 4.57 -0.76
N SER A 177 -1.39 4.62 0.43
CA SER A 177 -0.03 4.15 0.63
C SER A 177 0.06 3.07 1.70
N TYR A 178 1.03 2.19 1.51
CA TYR A 178 1.32 1.06 2.39
C TYR A 178 2.78 1.09 2.78
N THR A 179 3.04 0.89 4.06
CA THR A 179 4.39 0.65 4.59
C THR A 179 4.44 -0.72 5.23
N PHE A 180 5.48 -1.49 4.95
CA PHE A 180 5.64 -2.86 5.46
C PHE A 180 7.12 -3.19 5.68
N ARG A 181 7.39 -4.18 6.54
CA ARG A 181 8.71 -4.78 6.79
C ARG A 181 8.84 -6.13 6.10
#